data_AF-W4UTT2-F1
#
_entry.id   AF-W4UTT2-F1
#
_cell.length_a   1.000
_cell.length_b   1.000
_cell.length_c   1.000
_cell.angle_alpha   90.00
_cell.angle_beta   90.00
_cell.angle_gamma   90.00
#
_symmetry.space_group_name_H-M   'P 1'
#
loop_
_entity.id
_entity.type
_entity.pdbx_description
1 polymer ?
#
loop_
_entity_poly.entity_id
_entity_poly.type
_entity_poly.pdbx_seq_one_letter_code
_entity_poly.pdbx_strand_id
1 'polypeptide(L)'
;MKLKHLLFSVAVGCCSVSLFAQPIVGQKKTSGNPVFEGWYADPEAVVYNGEYWIFPTYSAPYGEQLHMDAFSSQDLVNWTKHPKVLSVENISWLRYALWLLRDTGQ
;
A
#
# COMPACT_ATOMS: atom_id res chain seq x y z
N MET A 1 -54.17 21.92 -37.64
CA MET A 1 -53.31 22.30 -36.50
C MET A 1 -53.04 21.16 -35.51
N LYS A 2 -53.03 19.87 -35.93
CA LYS A 2 -52.82 18.73 -35.00
C LYS A 2 -51.48 18.00 -35.15
N LEU A 3 -50.70 18.28 -36.20
CA LEU A 3 -49.43 17.59 -36.47
C LEU A 3 -48.21 18.24 -35.80
N LYS A 4 -48.28 19.54 -35.48
CA LYS A 4 -47.19 20.28 -34.84
C LYS A 4 -47.08 19.98 -33.34
N HIS A 5 -48.20 19.66 -32.68
CA HIS A 5 -48.20 19.28 -31.27
C HIS A 5 -47.75 17.83 -31.04
N LEU A 6 -47.85 16.95 -32.06
CA LEU A 6 -47.40 15.56 -31.95
C LEU A 6 -45.86 15.44 -32.00
N LEU A 7 -45.19 16.34 -32.72
CA LEU A 7 -43.73 16.37 -32.82
C LEU A 7 -43.06 16.99 -31.58
N PHE A 8 -43.79 17.81 -30.81
CA PHE A 8 -43.25 18.40 -29.58
C PHE A 8 -43.22 17.41 -28.41
N SER A 9 -44.09 16.38 -28.44
CA SER A 9 -44.18 15.37 -27.38
C SER A 9 -43.09 14.30 -27.44
N VAL A 10 -42.46 14.10 -28.60
CA VAL A 10 -41.42 13.07 -28.78
C VAL A 10 -40.03 13.59 -28.39
N ALA A 11 -39.79 14.91 -28.53
CA ALA A 11 -38.50 15.52 -28.19
C ALA A 11 -38.24 15.61 -26.67
N VAL A 12 -39.30 15.65 -25.84
CA VAL A 12 -39.17 15.75 -24.38
C VAL A 12 -38.99 14.38 -23.71
N GLY A 13 -39.33 13.28 -24.39
CA GLY A 13 -39.20 11.93 -23.85
C GLY A 13 -37.78 11.33 -23.92
N CYS A 14 -36.89 11.89 -24.73
CA CYS A 14 -35.56 11.30 -24.98
C CYS A 14 -34.45 11.86 -24.06
N CYS A 15 -34.70 12.95 -23.33
CA CYS A 15 -33.71 13.57 -22.44
C CYS A 15 -33.80 13.10 -20.98
N SER A 16 -34.75 12.23 -20.62
CA SER A 16 -35.01 11.86 -19.22
C SER A 16 -34.24 10.62 -18.73
N VAL A 17 -33.38 10.03 -19.56
CA VAL A 17 -32.67 8.78 -19.23
C VAL A 17 -31.16 8.88 -19.42
N SER A 18 -30.58 10.04 -19.12
CA SER A 18 -29.15 10.08 -18.80
C SER A 18 -28.98 9.81 -17.30
N LEU A 19 -29.36 8.60 -16.89
CA LEU A 19 -28.94 8.04 -15.61
C LEU A 19 -27.42 8.02 -15.61
N PHE A 20 -26.85 8.65 -14.60
CA PHE A 20 -25.43 8.70 -14.30
C PHE A 20 -24.83 7.29 -14.24
N ALA A 21 -24.36 6.78 -15.38
CA ALA A 21 -23.39 5.71 -15.39
C ALA A 21 -22.05 6.33 -14.97
N GLN A 22 -21.84 6.48 -13.66
CA GLN A 22 -20.48 6.64 -13.17
C GLN A 22 -19.69 5.43 -13.69
N PRO A 23 -18.53 5.63 -14.36
CA PRO A 23 -17.68 4.49 -14.64
C PRO A 23 -17.46 3.80 -13.30
N ILE A 24 -17.71 2.50 -13.22
CA ILE A 24 -17.25 1.70 -12.10
C ILE A 24 -15.74 1.83 -12.17
N VAL A 25 -15.18 2.81 -11.46
CA VAL A 25 -13.75 2.89 -11.21
C VAL A 25 -13.48 1.58 -10.50
N GLY A 26 -12.90 0.63 -11.23
CA GLY A 26 -12.61 -0.69 -10.69
C GLY A 26 -11.96 -0.50 -9.34
N GLN A 27 -12.45 -1.20 -8.32
CA GLN A 27 -11.96 -1.01 -6.96
C GLN A 27 -10.44 -1.05 -6.97
N LYS A 28 -9.80 0.05 -6.55
CA LYS A 28 -8.35 0.13 -6.49
C LYS A 28 -7.89 -0.99 -5.56
N LYS A 29 -7.19 -1.98 -6.09
CA LYS A 29 -6.63 -3.05 -5.28
C LYS A 29 -5.72 -2.43 -4.23
N THR A 30 -5.91 -2.82 -2.98
CA THR A 30 -5.08 -2.40 -1.84
C THR A 30 -4.32 -3.60 -1.31
N SER A 31 -3.23 -3.37 -0.58
CA SER A 31 -2.50 -4.42 0.15
C SER A 31 -3.38 -5.16 1.16
N GLY A 32 -4.35 -4.48 1.77
CA GLY A 32 -5.03 -4.96 2.96
C GLY A 32 -4.17 -4.77 4.22
N ASN A 33 -4.67 -5.26 5.37
CA ASN A 33 -3.95 -5.26 6.64
C ASN A 33 -3.93 -6.68 7.23
N PRO A 34 -2.79 -7.15 7.77
CA PRO A 34 -1.47 -6.51 7.71
C PRO A 34 -0.94 -6.39 6.26
N VAL A 35 -0.09 -5.40 5.98
CA VAL A 35 0.41 -5.14 4.62
C VAL A 35 1.31 -6.26 4.09
N PHE A 36 1.95 -7.01 4.99
CA PHE A 36 2.65 -8.27 4.73
C PHE A 36 2.58 -9.15 5.98
N GLU A 37 2.71 -10.46 5.80
CA GLU A 37 2.62 -11.45 6.88
C GLU A 37 3.84 -11.41 7.82
N GLY A 38 3.61 -11.69 9.10
CA GLY A 38 4.63 -11.84 10.13
C GLY A 38 4.47 -10.88 11.31
N TRP A 39 5.37 -11.03 12.29
CA TRP A 39 5.37 -10.25 13.52
C TRP A 39 6.38 -9.12 13.41
N TYR A 40 5.88 -7.95 13.00
CA TYR A 40 6.70 -6.76 12.76
C TYR A 40 6.09 -5.54 13.45
N ALA A 41 6.95 -4.64 13.90
CA ALA A 41 6.58 -3.37 14.53
C ALA A 41 7.46 -2.24 13.99
N ASP A 42 7.16 -1.01 14.43
CA ASP A 42 7.98 0.19 14.19
C ASP A 42 8.41 0.38 12.72
N PRO A 43 7.49 0.37 11.74
CA PRO A 43 7.87 0.47 10.34
C PRO A 43 8.46 1.84 10.01
N GLU A 44 9.67 1.86 9.46
CA GLU A 44 10.21 3.04 8.79
C GLU A 44 10.05 2.89 7.27
N ALA A 45 9.41 3.87 6.63
CA ALA A 45 9.12 3.83 5.20
C ALA A 45 9.91 4.88 4.41
N VAL A 46 10.47 4.49 3.27
CA VAL A 46 11.21 5.38 2.35
C VAL A 46 10.89 5.07 0.90
N VAL A 47 10.92 6.09 0.05
CA VAL A 47 10.89 5.92 -1.41
C VAL A 47 12.31 6.03 -1.93
N TYR A 48 12.81 4.95 -2.52
CA TYR A 48 14.17 4.88 -3.05
C TYR A 48 14.16 4.22 -4.44
N ASN A 49 14.80 4.87 -5.41
CA ASN A 49 14.83 4.43 -6.81
C ASN A 49 13.45 4.09 -7.42
N GLY A 50 12.41 4.84 -7.05
CA GLY A 50 11.05 4.64 -7.55
C GLY A 50 10.33 3.43 -6.95
N GLU A 51 10.89 2.81 -5.91
CA GLU A 51 10.29 1.71 -5.16
C GLU A 51 10.01 2.15 -3.72
N TYR A 52 8.94 1.59 -3.15
CA TYR A 52 8.56 1.81 -1.76
C TYR A 52 9.22 0.76 -0.88
N TRP A 53 9.90 1.19 0.17
CA TRP A 53 10.59 0.31 1.11
C TRP A 53 10.04 0.50 2.51
N ILE A 54 9.86 -0.60 3.25
CA ILE A 54 9.53 -0.62 4.68
C ILE A 54 10.61 -1.44 5.41
N PHE A 55 11.19 -0.85 6.44
CA PHE A 55 12.20 -1.45 7.32
C PHE A 55 11.62 -1.58 8.73
N PRO A 56 10.94 -2.69 9.06
CA PRO A 56 10.35 -2.87 10.36
C PRO A 56 11.27 -3.60 11.36
N THR A 57 10.98 -3.46 12.65
CA THR A 57 11.58 -4.28 13.71
C THR A 57 10.91 -5.65 13.77
N TYR A 58 11.70 -6.72 13.89
CA TYR A 58 11.15 -8.08 14.07
C TYR A 58 10.70 -8.27 15.52
N SER A 59 9.41 -8.56 15.72
CA SER A 59 8.81 -8.77 17.04
C SER A 59 8.97 -10.23 17.48
N ALA A 60 9.85 -10.43 18.45
CA ALA A 60 10.13 -11.72 19.09
C ALA A 60 10.54 -11.50 20.56
N PRO A 61 10.69 -12.56 21.38
CA PRO A 61 11.33 -12.42 22.69
C PRO A 61 12.65 -11.65 22.59
N TYR A 62 13.00 -10.88 23.62
CA TYR A 62 14.11 -9.92 23.60
C TYR A 62 15.43 -10.48 23.01
N GLY A 63 15.81 -11.69 23.40
CA GLY A 63 17.04 -12.35 22.93
C GLY A 63 16.97 -12.94 21.52
N GLU A 64 15.81 -12.91 20.87
CA GLU A 64 15.55 -13.47 19.55
C GLU A 64 15.40 -12.39 18.46
N GLN A 65 15.37 -11.12 18.86
CA GLN A 65 15.35 -9.97 17.96
C GLN A 65 16.75 -9.67 17.41
N LEU A 66 17.23 -10.57 16.55
CA LEU A 66 18.63 -10.63 16.09
C LEU A 66 18.86 -10.15 14.66
N HIS A 67 17.80 -9.77 13.96
CA HIS A 67 17.87 -9.32 12.57
C HIS A 67 16.79 -8.29 12.25
N MET A 68 16.98 -7.61 11.12
CA MET A 68 16.00 -6.75 10.48
C MET A 68 15.78 -7.24 9.06
N ASP A 69 14.51 -7.44 8.70
CA ASP A 69 14.09 -7.68 7.32
C ASP A 69 13.72 -6.35 6.67
N ALA A 70 13.68 -6.30 5.34
CA ALA A 70 13.09 -5.18 4.61
C ALA A 70 12.02 -5.69 3.66
N PHE A 71 11.08 -4.82 3.30
CA PHE A 71 10.00 -5.13 2.37
C PHE A 71 9.95 -4.07 1.31
N SER A 72 9.93 -4.46 0.04
CA SER A 72 9.85 -3.52 -1.08
C SER A 72 8.62 -3.76 -1.94
N SER A 73 8.08 -2.71 -2.55
CA SER A 73 6.94 -2.80 -3.45
C SER A 73 7.02 -1.70 -4.52
N GLN A 74 6.66 -2.04 -5.74
CA GLN A 74 6.50 -1.05 -6.83
C GLN A 74 5.09 -0.46 -6.89
N ASP A 75 4.10 -1.11 -6.29
CA ASP A 75 2.68 -0.80 -6.45
C ASP A 75 1.90 -0.63 -5.14
N LEU A 76 2.58 -0.69 -3.99
CA LEU A 76 2.01 -0.64 -2.63
C LEU A 76 1.01 -1.76 -2.32
N VAL A 77 0.99 -2.82 -3.14
CA VAL A 77 0.05 -3.95 -3.02
C VAL A 77 0.79 -5.27 -2.92
N ASN A 78 1.77 -5.48 -3.79
CA ASN A 78 2.58 -6.68 -3.80
C ASN A 78 3.93 -6.37 -3.16
N TRP A 79 4.24 -7.04 -2.06
CA TRP A 79 5.45 -6.82 -1.27
C TRP A 79 6.44 -7.97 -1.44
N THR A 80 7.70 -7.62 -1.69
CA THR A 80 8.84 -8.55 -1.73
C THR A 80 9.60 -8.48 -0.42
N LYS A 81 9.76 -9.62 0.25
CA LYS A 81 10.57 -9.71 1.48
C LYS A 81 12.06 -9.84 1.13
N HIS A 82 12.87 -9.02 1.79
CA HIS A 82 14.33 -9.05 1.77
C HIS A 82 14.82 -9.46 3.17
N PRO A 83 15.21 -10.74 3.38
CA PRO A 83 15.51 -11.23 4.70
C PRO A 83 16.88 -10.76 5.21
N LYS A 84 16.98 -10.49 6.52
CA LYS A 84 18.22 -10.20 7.26
C LYS A 84 19.11 -9.13 6.60
N VAL A 85 18.52 -8.02 6.14
CA VAL A 85 19.27 -6.87 5.60
C VAL A 85 20.24 -6.27 6.63
N LEU A 86 19.92 -6.42 7.92
CA LEU A 86 20.85 -6.25 9.05
C LEU A 86 20.74 -7.48 9.95
N SER A 87 21.86 -7.93 10.52
CA SER A 87 21.91 -9.11 11.40
C SER A 87 23.08 -9.03 12.37
N VAL A 88 22.90 -9.58 13.58
CA VAL A 88 23.95 -9.78 14.59
C VAL A 88 25.13 -10.60 14.03
N GLU A 89 24.85 -11.49 13.07
CA GLU A 89 25.85 -12.39 12.46
C GLU A 89 26.91 -11.60 11.67
N ASN A 90 26.53 -10.45 11.12
CA ASN A 90 27.37 -9.66 10.21
C ASN A 90 27.94 -8.40 10.86
N ILE A 91 27.49 -8.04 12.06
CA ILE A 91 27.87 -6.80 12.75
C ILE A 91 28.41 -7.14 14.13
N SER A 92 29.74 -7.17 14.25
CA SER A 92 30.44 -7.71 15.41
C SER A 92 30.21 -7.00 16.74
N TRP A 93 29.74 -5.75 16.71
CA TRP A 93 29.40 -4.98 17.92
C TRP A 93 27.91 -5.08 18.29
N LEU A 94 27.08 -5.61 17.40
CA LEU A 94 25.65 -5.80 17.63
C LEU A 94 25.43 -7.09 18.44
N ARG A 95 24.42 -7.11 19.33
CA ARG A 95 24.24 -8.20 20.32
C ARG A 95 22.83 -8.78 20.35
N TYR A 96 21.82 -7.95 20.59
CA TYR A 96 20.41 -8.33 20.69
C TYR A 96 19.54 -7.08 20.59
N ALA A 97 18.22 -7.26 20.47
CA ALA A 97 17.21 -6.20 20.49
C ALA A 97 17.49 -5.07 19.48
N LEU A 98 17.53 -5.44 18.19
CA LEU A 98 17.50 -4.48 17.09
C LEU A 98 16.16 -3.72 17.10
N TRP A 99 16.14 -2.57 17.76
CA TRP A 99 14.98 -1.69 17.89
C TRP A 99 15.13 -0.42 17.05
N LEU A 100 14.00 0.27 16.85
CA LEU A 100 13.79 1.56 16.20
C LEU A 100 15.06 2.23 15.62
N LEU A 101 15.19 2.08 14.31
CA LEU A 101 16.02 2.95 13.48
C LEU A 101 15.14 4.12 13.02
N ARG A 102 15.46 5.32 13.49
CA ARG A 102 14.84 6.56 13.03
C ARG A 102 15.73 7.17 11.95
N ASP A 103 15.20 7.44 10.75
CA ASP A 103 15.90 8.30 9.81
C ASP A 103 16.00 9.72 10.37
N THR A 104 17.22 10.28 10.37
CA THR A 104 17.45 11.66 10.84
C THR A 104 17.39 12.68 9.71
N GLY A 105 17.17 12.24 8.46
CA GLY A 105 16.92 13.12 7.32
C GLY A 105 18.05 14.12 7.05
N GLN A 106 19.30 13.73 7.34
CA GLN A 106 20.49 14.48 6.94
C GLN A 106 20.98 14.05 5.57
#